data_AF-A0A661F7J1-F1
#
_entry.id   AF-A0A661F7J1-F1
#
_cell.length_a   1.000
_cell.length_b   1.000
_cell.length_c   1.000
_cell.angle_alpha   90.00
_cell.angle_beta   90.00
_cell.angle_gamma   90.00
#
_symmetry.space_group_name_H-M   'P 1'
#
loop_
_entity.id
_entity.type
_entity.pdbx_description
1 polymer ?
#
loop_
_entity_poly.entity_id
_entity_poly.type
_entity_poly.pdbx_seq_one_letter_code
_entity_poly.pdbx_strand_id
1 'polypeptide(L)'
;MKCKAILNINFDKTLLLAILLNTAPTVVGAEVVAKAKNLEPAIVHQSQQKEAQDKLKSFEKKSKKKPNILLFLVDDMGWGDPGAYGGGEAVGAATPNIDRLAREGLKLTSTYSQPLCTPTRATLLTGRLPVRHGLLRPPQIGETGGMEGEVTIATLLSDAGYYTALSGKWHLGESPKNQP
;
A
#
# COMPACT_ATOMS: atom_id res chain seq x y z
N MET A 1 30.36 -38.27 -1.26
CA MET A 1 29.64 -39.11 -0.28
C MET A 1 28.19 -38.65 -0.24
N LYS A 2 27.27 -39.57 -0.56
CA LYS A 2 25.82 -39.34 -0.57
C LYS A 2 25.26 -39.61 0.83
N CYS A 3 24.35 -38.76 1.33
CA CYS A 3 23.38 -39.19 2.32
C CYS A 3 22.00 -38.70 1.90
N LYS A 4 21.13 -39.68 1.64
CA LYS A 4 19.79 -39.59 1.09
C LYS A 4 18.89 -40.03 2.24
N ALA A 5 17.97 -39.19 2.69
CA ALA A 5 16.88 -39.61 3.56
C ALA A 5 15.58 -39.11 2.95
N ILE A 6 14.86 -40.08 2.40
CA ILE A 6 13.52 -39.99 1.82
C ILE A 6 12.57 -40.19 2.99
N LEU A 7 11.61 -39.28 3.19
CA LEU A 7 10.34 -39.62 3.83
C LEU A 7 9.22 -38.89 3.08
N ASN A 8 8.60 -39.67 2.21
CA ASN A 8 7.44 -39.35 1.40
C ASN A 8 6.22 -39.77 2.24
N ILE A 9 5.37 -38.84 2.64
CA ILE A 9 4.10 -39.15 3.30
C ILE A 9 2.97 -38.64 2.41
N ASN A 10 2.42 -39.57 1.63
CA ASN A 10 1.13 -39.46 0.95
C ASN A 10 0.04 -39.86 1.95
N PHE A 11 -0.90 -38.97 2.24
CA PHE A 11 -2.17 -39.34 2.89
C PHE A 11 -3.31 -38.93 1.96
N ASP A 12 -3.64 -39.84 1.05
CA ASP A 12 -4.81 -39.75 0.19
C ASP A 12 -5.57 -41.08 0.26
N LYS A 13 -6.47 -41.22 1.25
CA LYS A 13 -7.58 -42.19 1.30
C LYS A 13 -8.70 -41.68 2.21
N THR A 14 -9.70 -41.07 1.58
CA THR A 14 -11.14 -41.37 1.74
C THR A 14 -11.71 -41.52 3.16
N LEU A 15 -12.45 -40.50 3.63
CA LEU A 15 -13.70 -40.72 4.35
C LEU A 15 -14.75 -39.71 3.87
N LEU A 16 -15.81 -40.26 3.28
CA LEU A 16 -16.96 -39.56 2.73
C LEU A 16 -18.07 -39.59 3.79
N LEU A 17 -18.83 -38.49 3.84
CA LEU A 17 -20.21 -38.37 4.33
C LEU A 17 -20.45 -38.03 5.82
N ALA A 18 -20.69 -36.74 6.07
CA ALA A 18 -21.80 -36.29 6.92
C ALA A 18 -22.29 -34.92 6.42
N ILE A 19 -23.37 -34.95 5.65
CA ILE A 19 -24.21 -33.79 5.34
C ILE A 19 -25.00 -33.49 6.62
N LEU A 20 -24.82 -32.31 7.20
CA LEU A 20 -25.86 -31.65 7.98
C LEU A 20 -25.84 -30.16 7.61
N LEU A 21 -26.94 -29.73 7.00
CA LEU A 21 -27.31 -28.33 6.87
C LEU A 21 -27.22 -27.66 8.24
N ASN A 22 -26.42 -26.60 8.35
CA ASN A 22 -26.77 -25.52 9.26
C ASN A 22 -26.69 -24.20 8.51
N THR A 23 -27.88 -23.67 8.26
CA THR A 23 -28.15 -22.29 7.91
C THR A 23 -27.40 -21.35 8.86
N ALA A 24 -26.88 -20.27 8.29
CA ALA A 24 -26.11 -19.22 8.98
C ALA A 24 -26.70 -18.80 10.34
N PRO A 25 -25.85 -18.18 11.17
CA PRO A 25 -26.10 -16.79 11.45
C PRO A 25 -25.04 -15.96 10.75
N THR A 26 -25.53 -15.04 9.94
CA THR A 26 -24.99 -13.69 9.81
C THR A 26 -24.10 -13.32 10.99
N VAL A 27 -22.78 -13.33 10.80
CA VAL A 27 -21.90 -12.47 11.60
C VAL A 27 -22.09 -11.05 11.06
N VAL A 28 -23.21 -10.45 11.42
CA VAL A 28 -23.36 -9.00 11.45
C VAL A 28 -22.61 -8.56 12.70
N GLY A 29 -21.35 -8.19 12.48
CA GLY A 29 -20.44 -7.78 13.53
C GLY A 29 -19.07 -7.62 12.90
N ALA A 30 -18.77 -6.42 12.42
CA ALA A 30 -17.38 -6.08 12.15
C ALA A 30 -16.64 -6.21 13.48
N GLU A 31 -15.79 -7.22 13.61
CA GLU A 31 -14.89 -7.33 14.74
C GLU A 31 -14.04 -6.05 14.76
N VAL A 32 -14.16 -5.31 15.86
CA VAL A 32 -13.46 -4.04 16.07
C VAL A 32 -11.97 -4.33 16.09
N VAL A 33 -11.24 -3.97 15.03
CA VAL A 33 -9.78 -4.03 15.02
C VAL A 33 -9.23 -2.79 15.73
N ALA A 34 -9.52 -2.64 17.02
CA ALA A 34 -8.76 -1.74 17.89
C ALA A 34 -7.48 -2.46 18.31
N LYS A 35 -6.42 -2.36 17.49
CA LYS A 35 -5.14 -3.03 17.79
C LYS A 35 -4.35 -2.42 18.97
N ALA A 36 -4.83 -1.35 19.62
CA ALA A 36 -4.32 -0.85 20.90
C ALA A 36 -5.35 0.04 21.61
N LYS A 37 -5.24 0.16 22.94
CA LYS A 37 -6.13 0.98 23.81
C LYS A 37 -6.21 2.47 23.45
N ASN A 38 -5.28 2.96 22.62
CA ASN A 38 -5.09 4.37 22.24
C ASN A 38 -5.31 4.62 20.74
N LEU A 39 -5.91 3.67 20.01
CA LEU A 39 -6.25 3.86 18.60
C LEU A 39 -7.67 4.40 18.49
N GLU A 40 -7.80 5.51 17.76
CA GLU A 40 -9.10 6.00 17.33
C GLU A 40 -9.83 4.91 16.51
N PRO A 41 -11.15 4.75 16.69
CA PRO A 41 -11.91 3.81 15.89
C PRO A 41 -11.80 4.19 14.40
N ALA A 42 -11.39 3.23 13.57
CA ALA A 42 -11.35 3.44 12.14
C ALA A 42 -12.77 3.76 11.63
N ILE A 43 -12.92 4.88 10.91
CA ILE A 43 -14.18 5.20 10.24
C ILE A 43 -14.30 4.26 9.04
N VAL A 44 -15.14 3.24 9.18
CA VAL A 44 -15.35 2.23 8.14
C VAL A 44 -16.57 2.60 7.30
N HIS A 45 -16.32 2.97 6.04
CA HIS A 45 -17.37 3.13 5.04
C HIS A 45 -17.68 1.78 4.39
N GLN A 46 -18.59 1.02 4.99
CA GLN A 46 -18.93 -0.35 4.54
C GLN A 46 -19.34 -0.42 3.06
N SER A 47 -20.09 0.58 2.58
CA SER A 47 -20.50 0.67 1.17
C SER A 47 -19.31 0.78 0.22
N GLN A 48 -18.32 1.62 0.56
CA GLN A 48 -17.10 1.80 -0.24
C GLN A 48 -16.22 0.55 -0.22
N GLN A 49 -16.12 -0.12 0.94
CA GLN A 49 -15.39 -1.38 1.04
C GLN A 49 -16.02 -2.46 0.16
N LYS A 50 -17.35 -2.58 0.19
CA LYS A 50 -18.08 -3.52 -0.66
C LYS A 50 -17.84 -3.21 -2.15
N GLU A 51 -17.95 -1.95 -2.54
CA GLU A 51 -17.69 -1.53 -3.92
C GLU A 51 -16.27 -1.88 -4.38
N ALA A 52 -15.26 -1.61 -3.54
CA ALA A 52 -13.88 -1.95 -3.84
C ALA A 52 -13.68 -3.47 -4.00
N GLN A 53 -14.27 -4.27 -3.11
CA GLN A 53 -14.21 -5.73 -3.19
C GLN A 53 -14.90 -6.27 -4.45
N ASP A 54 -16.06 -5.72 -4.81
CA ASP A 54 -16.79 -6.13 -6.02
C ASP A 54 -15.98 -5.80 -7.28
N LYS A 55 -15.35 -4.61 -7.33
CA LYS A 55 -14.43 -4.22 -8.41
C LYS A 55 -13.23 -5.17 -8.50
N LEU A 56 -12.59 -5.49 -7.37
CA LEU A 56 -11.45 -6.42 -7.32
C LEU A 56 -11.84 -7.82 -7.83
N LYS A 57 -12.93 -8.38 -7.34
CA LYS A 57 -13.45 -9.68 -7.80
C LYS A 57 -13.75 -9.67 -9.30
N SER A 58 -14.33 -8.59 -9.80
CA SER A 58 -14.63 -8.45 -11.24
C SER A 58 -13.35 -8.43 -12.08
N PHE A 59 -12.30 -7.75 -11.62
CA PHE A 59 -11.00 -7.70 -12.27
C PHE A 59 -10.34 -9.08 -12.29
N GLU A 60 -10.27 -9.76 -11.14
CA GLU A 60 -9.69 -11.09 -11.01
C GLU A 60 -10.43 -12.12 -11.87
N LYS A 61 -11.77 -12.04 -11.94
CA LYS A 61 -12.57 -12.90 -12.82
C LYS A 61 -12.15 -12.76 -14.29
N LYS A 62 -11.85 -11.53 -14.73
CA LYS A 62 -11.46 -11.19 -16.11
C LYS A 62 -10.00 -11.51 -16.41
N SER A 63 -9.07 -11.14 -15.54
CA SER A 63 -7.62 -11.22 -15.80
C SER A 63 -6.98 -12.52 -15.30
N LYS A 64 -7.67 -13.26 -14.42
CA LYS A 64 -7.13 -14.40 -13.65
C LYS A 64 -5.89 -14.05 -12.81
N LYS A 65 -5.64 -12.76 -12.58
CA LYS A 65 -4.47 -12.23 -11.87
C LYS A 65 -4.89 -11.10 -10.94
N LYS A 66 -4.10 -10.90 -9.89
CA LYS A 66 -4.21 -9.72 -9.03
C LYS A 66 -3.78 -8.44 -9.79
N PRO A 67 -4.34 -7.26 -9.48
CA PRO A 67 -3.98 -6.02 -10.16
C PRO A 67 -2.57 -5.56 -9.78
N ASN A 68 -1.81 -5.04 -10.74
CA ASN A 68 -0.53 -4.41 -10.44
C ASN A 68 -0.74 -3.03 -9.82
N ILE A 69 0.09 -2.66 -8.85
CA ILE A 69 0.06 -1.36 -8.18
C ILE A 69 1.33 -0.60 -8.58
N LEU A 70 1.16 0.58 -9.16
CA LEU A 70 2.26 1.48 -9.49
C LEU A 70 2.07 2.79 -8.75
N LEU A 71 3.03 3.13 -7.88
CA LEU A 71 3.07 4.41 -7.18
C LEU A 71 4.09 5.31 -7.86
N PHE A 72 3.62 6.36 -8.52
CA PHE A 72 4.46 7.36 -9.16
C PHE A 72 4.54 8.61 -8.28
N LEU A 73 5.72 8.91 -7.76
CA LEU A 73 5.96 10.07 -6.88
C LEU A 73 6.96 11.02 -7.55
N VAL A 74 6.52 12.25 -7.77
CA VAL A 74 7.34 13.34 -8.30
C VAL A 74 7.81 14.21 -7.14
N ASP A 75 9.10 14.52 -7.07
CA ASP A 75 9.67 15.36 -6.03
C ASP A 75 9.49 16.84 -6.37
N ASP A 76 9.18 17.65 -5.35
CA ASP A 76 9.03 19.10 -5.43
C ASP A 76 8.10 19.64 -6.54
N MET A 77 7.13 18.83 -6.99
CA MET A 77 6.09 19.28 -7.93
C MET A 77 4.98 20.05 -7.20
N GLY A 78 4.74 21.28 -7.62
CA GLY A 78 3.67 22.12 -7.11
C GLY A 78 2.30 21.60 -7.53
N TRP A 79 1.28 21.87 -6.69
CA TRP A 79 -0.11 21.49 -6.97
C TRP A 79 -0.62 22.08 -8.28
N GLY A 80 -0.23 23.32 -8.59
CA GLY A 80 -0.63 24.05 -9.79
C GLY A 80 0.24 23.78 -11.02
N ASP A 81 1.23 22.87 -10.96
CA ASP A 81 2.11 22.61 -12.09
C ASP A 81 1.43 21.75 -13.18
N PRO A 82 0.69 20.67 -12.86
CA PRO A 82 0.01 19.87 -13.88
C PRO A 82 -1.21 20.58 -14.48
N GLY A 83 -1.46 20.36 -15.77
CA GLY A 83 -2.64 20.86 -16.49
C GLY A 83 -3.96 20.44 -15.83
N ALA A 84 -4.01 19.24 -15.25
CA ALA A 84 -5.15 18.72 -14.47
C ALA A 84 -5.60 19.63 -13.31
N TYR A 85 -4.74 20.53 -12.83
CA TYR A 85 -5.00 21.49 -11.74
C TYR A 85 -4.91 22.96 -12.20
N GLY A 86 -4.90 23.21 -13.51
CA GLY A 86 -4.88 24.56 -14.08
C GLY A 86 -3.49 25.05 -14.53
N GLY A 87 -2.45 24.24 -14.34
CA GLY A 87 -1.11 24.49 -14.87
C GLY A 87 -0.92 23.98 -16.30
N GLY A 88 0.13 23.18 -16.49
CA GLY A 88 0.44 22.53 -17.75
C GLY A 88 0.93 23.52 -18.80
N GLU A 89 0.28 23.51 -19.96
CA GLU A 89 0.58 24.44 -21.05
C GLU A 89 0.47 25.91 -20.63
N ALA A 90 -0.46 26.24 -19.72
CA ALA A 90 -0.66 27.60 -19.21
C ALA A 90 0.56 28.17 -18.46
N VAL A 91 1.40 27.29 -17.88
CA VAL A 91 2.65 27.67 -17.18
C VAL A 91 3.90 27.30 -17.98
N GLY A 92 3.74 26.92 -19.25
CA GLY A 92 4.84 26.58 -20.16
C GLY A 92 5.37 25.15 -20.07
N ALA A 93 4.68 24.25 -19.35
CA ALA A 93 5.10 22.86 -19.16
C ALA A 93 3.92 21.90 -19.41
N ALA A 94 3.62 21.59 -20.67
CA ALA A 94 2.50 20.70 -21.00
C ALA A 94 2.64 19.30 -20.36
N THR A 95 1.58 18.80 -19.71
CA THR A 95 1.55 17.50 -19.00
C THR A 95 0.53 16.51 -19.57
N PRO A 96 0.50 16.24 -20.89
CA PRO A 96 -0.61 15.53 -21.55
C PRO A 96 -0.86 14.12 -20.99
N ASN A 97 0.19 13.41 -20.54
CA ASN A 97 0.04 12.08 -19.94
C ASN A 97 -0.58 12.13 -18.53
N ILE A 98 -0.21 13.11 -17.71
CA ILE A 98 -0.78 13.30 -16.36
C ILE A 98 -2.25 13.73 -16.49
N ASP A 99 -2.53 14.64 -17.44
CA ASP A 99 -3.88 15.16 -17.67
C ASP A 99 -4.83 14.07 -18.17
N ARG A 100 -4.31 13.15 -18.98
CA ARG A 100 -5.06 11.97 -19.42
C ARG A 100 -5.37 11.04 -18.24
N LEU A 101 -4.40 10.73 -17.39
CA LEU A 101 -4.61 9.90 -16.19
C LEU A 101 -5.65 10.52 -15.24
N ALA A 102 -5.60 11.84 -15.04
CA ALA A 102 -6.56 12.55 -14.20
C ALA A 102 -7.99 12.52 -14.75
N ARG A 103 -8.16 12.46 -16.08
CA ARG A 103 -9.46 12.40 -16.76
C ARG A 103 -10.06 11.00 -16.80
N GLU A 104 -9.22 9.99 -16.94
CA GLU A 104 -9.63 8.57 -16.97
C GLU A 104 -9.83 7.99 -15.57
N GLY A 105 -9.33 8.64 -14.53
CA GLY A 105 -9.30 8.15 -13.15
C GLY A 105 -9.96 9.07 -12.13
N LEU A 106 -9.53 8.91 -10.88
CA LEU A 106 -9.94 9.77 -9.76
C LEU A 106 -8.94 10.91 -9.59
N LYS A 107 -9.42 12.15 -9.69
CA LYS A 107 -8.63 13.36 -9.38
C LYS A 107 -8.93 13.84 -7.97
N LEU A 108 -7.91 13.93 -7.13
CA LEU A 108 -8.03 14.42 -5.75
C LEU A 108 -7.73 15.92 -5.69
N THR A 109 -8.72 16.75 -5.33
CA THR A 109 -8.53 18.20 -5.23
C THR A 109 -7.92 18.65 -3.90
N SER A 110 -7.98 17.79 -2.89
CA SER A 110 -7.50 18.08 -1.52
C SER A 110 -6.58 16.96 -1.05
N THR A 111 -5.31 17.03 -1.46
CA THR A 111 -4.26 16.07 -1.08
C THR A 111 -3.09 16.83 -0.47
N TYR A 112 -2.71 16.50 0.77
CA TYR A 112 -1.69 17.23 1.51
C TYR A 112 -0.46 16.36 1.76
N SER A 113 0.71 16.92 1.50
CA SER A 113 2.01 16.34 1.84
C SER A 113 2.57 16.99 3.11
N GLN A 114 3.66 16.42 3.63
CA GLN A 114 4.48 17.11 4.62
C GLN A 114 5.37 18.14 3.90
N PRO A 115 5.78 19.24 4.56
CA PRO A 115 6.55 20.29 3.92
C PRO A 115 7.96 19.87 3.49
N LEU A 116 8.40 18.66 3.85
CA LEU A 116 9.72 18.11 3.51
C LEU A 116 9.59 16.71 2.91
N CYS A 117 10.57 16.34 2.08
CA CYS A 117 10.60 15.10 1.33
C CYS A 117 10.62 13.84 2.22
N THR A 118 11.52 13.78 3.22
CA THR A 118 11.64 12.63 4.14
C THR A 118 10.36 12.33 4.94
N PRO A 119 9.75 13.28 5.68
CA PRO A 119 8.50 13.00 6.39
C PRO A 119 7.38 12.60 5.44
N THR A 120 7.27 13.21 4.25
CA THR A 120 6.27 12.82 3.24
C THR A 120 6.45 11.37 2.80
N ARG A 121 7.67 10.96 2.47
CA ARG A 121 7.98 9.60 2.00
C ARG A 121 7.76 8.56 3.10
N ALA A 122 8.16 8.87 4.34
CA ALA A 122 7.95 7.98 5.47
C ALA A 122 6.45 7.81 5.79
N THR A 123 5.68 8.91 5.79
CA THR A 123 4.22 8.88 5.96
C THR A 123 3.55 8.10 4.84
N LEU A 124 3.97 8.27 3.59
CA LEU A 124 3.45 7.55 2.43
C LEU A 124 3.67 6.04 2.53
N LEU A 125 4.85 5.61 3.00
CA LEU A 125 5.19 4.20 3.10
C LEU A 125 4.57 3.52 4.33
N THR A 126 4.42 4.22 5.44
CA THR A 126 3.95 3.65 6.72
C THR A 126 2.47 3.90 6.99
N GLY A 127 1.85 4.88 6.32
CA GLY A 127 0.49 5.34 6.63
C GLY A 127 0.37 6.05 7.98
N ARG A 128 1.49 6.47 8.59
CA ARG A 128 1.54 7.06 9.94
C ARG A 128 1.98 8.52 9.87
N LEU A 129 1.47 9.33 10.79
CA LEU A 129 1.90 10.73 10.94
C LEU A 129 3.39 10.81 11.32
N PRO A 130 4.10 11.90 10.93
CA PRO A 130 5.53 12.06 11.21
C PRO A 130 5.95 11.88 12.67
N VAL A 131 5.14 12.39 13.59
CA VAL A 131 5.36 12.26 15.04
C VAL A 131 5.43 10.80 15.52
N ARG A 132 4.83 9.87 14.78
CA ARG A 132 4.73 8.45 15.16
C ARG A 132 5.89 7.59 14.67
N HIS A 133 6.55 8.01 13.59
CA HIS A 133 7.72 7.32 13.02
C HIS A 133 9.03 8.10 13.24
N GLY A 134 8.98 9.31 13.81
CA GLY A 134 10.16 10.08 14.25
C GLY A 134 10.94 10.82 13.16
N LEU A 135 10.77 10.45 11.89
CA LEU A 135 11.38 11.15 10.74
C LEU A 135 10.68 12.50 10.44
N LEU A 136 11.01 13.54 11.20
CA LEU A 136 10.44 14.89 11.05
C LEU A 136 11.18 15.80 10.05
N ARG A 137 12.46 15.48 9.78
CA ARG A 137 13.32 16.20 8.85
C ARG A 137 14.20 15.23 8.08
N PRO A 138 14.77 15.64 6.93
CA PRO A 138 15.76 14.84 6.24
C PRO A 138 16.95 14.50 7.16
N PRO A 139 17.35 13.21 7.23
CA PRO A 139 18.56 12.83 7.94
C PRO A 139 19.76 13.51 7.28
N GLN A 140 20.65 14.04 8.10
CA GLN A 140 21.91 14.63 7.65
C GLN A 140 22.99 13.54 7.56
N ILE A 141 24.10 13.86 6.90
CA ILE A 141 25.26 12.97 6.79
C ILE A 141 25.71 12.53 8.18
N GLY A 142 25.82 11.23 8.40
CA GLY A 142 26.22 10.63 9.68
C GLY A 142 25.06 10.37 10.64
N GLU A 143 23.84 10.80 10.34
CA GLU A 143 22.65 10.42 11.08
C GLU A 143 22.11 9.09 10.56
N THR A 144 21.71 8.20 11.47
CA THR A 144 21.21 6.87 11.10
C THR A 144 19.99 6.97 10.20
N GLY A 145 19.07 7.89 10.52
CA GLY A 145 17.73 7.92 9.94
C GLY A 145 17.06 6.54 10.04
N GLY A 146 16.15 6.24 9.12
CA GLY A 146 15.59 4.90 8.94
C GLY A 146 14.15 4.76 9.39
N MET A 147 13.56 3.66 8.94
CA MET A 147 12.22 3.21 9.31
C MET A 147 12.31 1.82 9.97
N GLU A 148 13.38 1.57 10.73
CA GLU A 148 13.59 0.27 11.37
C GLU A 148 12.43 -0.05 12.32
N GLY A 149 11.86 -1.25 12.18
CA GLY A 149 10.70 -1.70 12.95
C GLY A 149 9.34 -1.16 12.48
N GLU A 150 9.29 -0.27 11.50
CA GLU A 150 8.02 0.19 10.92
C GLU A 150 7.51 -0.78 9.85
N VAL A 151 6.19 -0.98 9.81
CA VAL A 151 5.53 -1.77 8.77
C VAL A 151 5.25 -0.86 7.57
N THR A 152 5.82 -1.20 6.42
CA THR A 152 5.62 -0.44 5.18
C THR A 152 4.56 -1.07 4.28
N ILE A 153 4.00 -0.26 3.37
CA ILE A 153 3.11 -0.75 2.30
C ILE A 153 3.78 -1.85 1.47
N ALA A 154 5.09 -1.78 1.26
CA ALA A 154 5.84 -2.82 0.57
C ALA A 154 5.83 -4.15 1.36
N THR A 155 6.02 -4.09 2.68
CA THR A 155 5.93 -5.27 3.55
C THR A 155 4.52 -5.88 3.48
N LEU A 156 3.48 -5.06 3.62
CA LEU A 156 2.09 -5.52 3.56
C LEU A 156 1.73 -6.14 2.21
N LEU A 157 2.22 -5.57 1.10
CA LEU A 157 1.99 -6.11 -0.24
C LEU A 157 2.78 -7.39 -0.48
N SER A 158 4.02 -7.48 0.00
CA SER A 158 4.84 -8.69 -0.06
C SER A 158 4.17 -9.85 0.68
N ASP A 159 3.68 -9.62 1.90
CA ASP A 159 2.92 -10.63 2.68
C ASP A 159 1.63 -11.08 1.96
N ALA A 160 1.02 -10.20 1.16
CA ALA A 160 -0.12 -10.51 0.32
C ALA A 160 0.23 -11.22 -1.01
N GLY A 161 1.52 -11.53 -1.23
CA GLY A 161 2.04 -12.26 -2.39
C GLY A 161 2.38 -11.39 -3.60
N TYR A 162 2.57 -10.08 -3.42
CA TYR A 162 3.07 -9.19 -4.48
C TYR A 162 4.59 -9.15 -4.50
N TYR A 163 5.16 -9.03 -5.71
CA TYR A 163 6.54 -8.61 -5.85
C TYR A 163 6.62 -7.09 -5.70
N THR A 164 7.45 -6.62 -4.78
CA THR A 164 7.64 -5.20 -4.51
C THR A 164 9.03 -4.76 -4.92
N ALA A 165 9.12 -3.62 -5.61
CA ALA A 165 10.38 -3.02 -6.01
C ALA A 165 10.29 -1.51 -5.90
N LEU A 166 11.42 -0.86 -5.64
CA LEU A 166 11.57 0.58 -5.67
C LEU A 166 12.60 0.97 -6.72
N SER A 167 12.26 1.98 -7.52
CA SER A 167 13.19 2.62 -8.46
C SER A 167 13.09 4.12 -8.28
N GLY A 168 14.24 4.77 -8.07
CA GLY A 168 14.33 6.22 -7.88
C GLY A 168 14.80 6.59 -6.47
N LYS A 169 14.24 7.68 -5.94
CA LYS A 169 14.73 8.31 -4.70
C LYS A 169 14.14 7.65 -3.46
N TRP A 170 15.03 7.29 -2.52
CA TRP A 170 14.66 6.76 -1.21
C TRP A 170 14.53 7.87 -0.15
N HIS A 171 15.65 8.47 0.25
CA HIS A 171 15.72 9.61 1.18
C HIS A 171 15.14 9.39 2.59
N LEU A 172 15.23 8.15 3.09
CA LEU A 172 14.76 7.76 4.43
C LEU A 172 15.88 7.22 5.34
N GLY A 173 17.13 7.35 4.91
CA GLY A 173 18.31 6.86 5.61
C GLY A 173 19.35 6.36 4.61
N GLU A 174 20.63 6.47 4.96
CA GLU A 174 21.75 6.10 4.09
C GLU A 174 22.46 4.83 4.56
N SER A 175 22.27 4.43 5.83
CA SER A 175 22.90 3.21 6.36
C SER A 175 22.45 1.98 5.57
N PRO A 176 23.30 0.95 5.38
CA PRO A 176 22.93 -0.24 4.63
C PRO A 176 21.66 -0.94 5.13
N LYS A 177 21.36 -0.85 6.43
CA LYS A 177 20.13 -1.40 7.03
C LYS A 177 18.87 -0.59 6.72
N ASN A 178 19.06 0.67 6.36
CA ASN A 178 17.98 1.63 6.08
C ASN A 178 17.77 1.82 4.58
N GLN A 179 18.48 1.09 3.72
CA GLN A 179 18.24 1.07 2.28
C GLN A 179 17.15 0.04 1.93
N PRO A 180 16.36 0.28 0.86
CA PRO A 180 15.28 -0.61 0.43
C PRO A 180 15.76 -1.95 -0.12
#